data_AF-A0A843HU92-F1
#
_entry.id   AF-A0A843HU92-F1
#
_cell.length_a   1.000
_cell.length_b   1.000
_cell.length_c   1.000
_cell.angle_alpha   90.00
_cell.angle_beta   90.00
_cell.angle_gamma   90.00
#
_symmetry.space_group_name_H-M   'P 1'
#
loop_
_entity.id
_entity.type
_entity.pdbx_description
1 polymer ?
#
loop_
_entity_poly.entity_id
_entity_poly.type
_entity_poly.pdbx_seq_one_letter_code
_entity_poly.pdbx_strand_id
1 'polypeptide(L)'
;MPVVLSPEVILEEVKRDVKIILGKGTEKPINIRFVKVPEYILGFVKNGEFTIYINEIPYSQARLLGKTYEYLYVIVLHEYLHIIGIADEREVRRISIEMIGKKFGQDTYAYSLAYRLADPRDAYLIKSQKLYGKPHTYI
;
A
#
# COMPACT_ATOMS: atom_id res chain seq x y z
N MET A 1 -26.30 1.31 -6.45
CA MET A 1 -25.11 0.76 -7.13
C MET A 1 -23.90 1.07 -6.26
N PRO A 2 -22.99 0.11 -5.98
CA PRO A 2 -21.77 0.43 -5.25
C PRO A 2 -20.96 1.43 -6.07
N VAL A 3 -20.47 2.49 -5.42
CA VAL A 3 -19.60 3.49 -6.06
C VAL A 3 -18.31 2.78 -6.45
N VAL A 4 -18.09 2.61 -7.75
CA VAL A 4 -16.80 2.16 -8.26
C VAL A 4 -15.86 3.35 -8.14
N LEU A 5 -15.09 3.41 -7.06
CA LEU A 5 -14.01 4.39 -6.93
C LEU A 5 -12.99 4.12 -8.03
N SER A 6 -12.71 5.15 -8.84
CA SER A 6 -11.71 5.02 -9.88
C SER A 6 -10.31 4.92 -9.24
N PRO A 7 -9.38 4.18 -9.85
CA PRO A 7 -8.00 4.11 -9.35
C PRO A 7 -7.34 5.48 -9.19
N GLU A 8 -7.71 6.45 -10.03
CA GLU A 8 -7.20 7.83 -9.98
C GLU A 8 -7.67 8.56 -8.72
N VAL A 9 -8.91 8.33 -8.26
CA VAL A 9 -9.39 8.88 -6.98
C VAL A 9 -8.57 8.32 -5.83
N ILE A 10 -8.26 7.02 -5.86
CA ILE A 10 -7.44 6.35 -4.84
C ILE A 10 -6.00 6.88 -4.87
N LEU A 11 -5.44 7.15 -6.05
CA LEU A 11 -4.13 7.76 -6.20
C LEU A 11 -4.07 9.15 -5.55
N GLU A 12 -5.06 10.01 -5.79
CA GLU A 12 -5.09 11.34 -5.17
C GLU A 12 -5.29 11.27 -3.65
N GLU A 13 -6.05 10.28 -3.17
CA GLU A 13 -6.16 9.99 -1.74
C GLU A 13 -4.82 9.54 -1.15
N VAL A 14 -4.12 8.59 -1.79
CA VAL A 14 -2.78 8.13 -1.36
C VAL A 14 -1.78 9.28 -1.34
N LYS A 15 -1.74 10.11 -2.39
CA LYS A 15 -0.86 11.30 -2.45
C LYS A 15 -1.10 12.22 -1.26
N ARG A 16 -2.38 12.49 -0.94
CA ARG A 16 -2.75 13.33 0.20
C ARG A 16 -2.30 12.72 1.52
N ASP A 17 -2.61 11.44 1.74
CA ASP A 17 -2.31 10.75 3.00
C ASP A 17 -0.78 10.63 3.21
N VAL A 18 -0.03 10.33 2.15
CA VAL A 18 1.44 10.32 2.20
C VAL A 18 2.01 11.71 2.45
N LYS A 19 1.45 12.76 1.83
CA LYS A 19 1.89 14.14 2.08
C LYS A 19 1.67 14.55 3.53
N ILE A 20 0.53 14.19 4.12
CA ILE A 20 0.20 14.46 5.53
C ILE A 20 1.17 13.71 6.46
N ILE A 21 1.44 12.43 6.19
CA ILE A 21 2.19 11.57 7.11
C ILE A 21 3.70 11.73 6.97
N LEU A 22 4.22 11.85 5.75
CA LEU A 22 5.66 11.86 5.46
C LEU A 22 6.19 13.24 5.03
N GLY A 23 5.32 14.21 4.73
CA GLY A 23 5.72 15.50 4.16
C GLY A 23 6.27 15.43 2.72
N LYS A 24 6.42 14.22 2.17
CA LYS A 24 6.94 13.92 0.82
C LYS A 24 5.82 13.82 -0.20
N GLY A 25 6.15 14.05 -1.46
CA GLY A 25 5.24 13.94 -2.59
C GLY A 25 5.95 14.22 -3.91
N THR A 26 5.20 14.19 -5.00
CA THR A 26 5.69 14.55 -6.34
C THR A 26 4.59 15.29 -7.10
N GLU A 27 4.99 16.33 -7.84
CA GLU A 27 4.12 17.09 -8.74
C GLU A 27 4.01 16.45 -10.13
N LYS A 28 4.82 15.42 -10.40
CA LYS A 28 4.81 14.73 -11.70
C LYS A 28 3.49 13.97 -11.87
N PRO A 29 2.89 13.98 -13.07
CA PRO A 29 1.68 13.23 -13.34
C PRO A 29 1.97 11.73 -13.23
N ILE A 30 1.17 11.03 -12.44
CA ILE A 30 1.26 9.58 -12.25
C ILE A 30 0.06 8.92 -12.94
N ASN A 31 0.34 7.88 -13.73
CA ASN A 31 -0.70 7.10 -14.40
C ASN A 31 -0.90 5.76 -13.68
N ILE A 32 -2.11 5.21 -13.79
CA ILE A 32 -2.39 3.83 -13.40
C ILE A 32 -2.70 3.03 -14.66
N ARG A 33 -2.12 1.84 -14.76
CA ARG A 33 -2.41 0.89 -15.84
C ARG A 33 -2.63 -0.50 -15.30
N PHE A 34 -3.69 -1.13 -15.76
CA PHE A 34 -3.94 -2.55 -15.50
C PHE A 34 -3.18 -3.41 -16.52
N VAL A 35 -2.54 -4.47 -16.04
CA VAL A 35 -1.77 -5.41 -16.86
C VAL A 35 -1.97 -6.84 -16.36
N LYS A 36 -1.78 -7.82 -17.24
CA LYS A 36 -1.75 -9.24 -16.87
C LYS A 36 -0.31 -9.70 -16.73
N VAL A 37 0.08 -10.07 -15.53
CA VAL A 37 1.40 -10.62 -15.16
C VAL A 37 1.20 -11.77 -14.16
N PRO A 38 2.22 -12.58 -13.84
CA PRO A 38 2.09 -13.67 -12.87
C PRO A 38 1.45 -13.21 -11.55
N GLU A 39 0.58 -14.05 -10.97
CA GLU A 39 -0.30 -13.67 -9.84
C GLU A 39 0.45 -13.21 -8.58
N TYR A 40 1.69 -13.66 -8.39
CA TYR A 40 2.53 -13.26 -7.27
C TYR A 40 3.04 -11.81 -7.36
N ILE A 41 2.93 -11.17 -8.53
CA ILE A 41 3.23 -9.75 -8.74
C ILE A 41 1.91 -8.98 -8.61
N LEU A 42 1.71 -8.24 -7.53
CA LEU A 42 0.45 -7.51 -7.30
C LEU A 42 0.39 -6.16 -8.02
N GLY A 43 1.55 -5.51 -8.10
CA GLY A 43 1.78 -4.27 -8.82
C GLY A 43 3.28 -4.03 -8.97
N PHE A 44 3.65 -3.05 -9.78
CA PHE A 44 5.03 -2.59 -9.91
C PHE A 44 5.11 -1.21 -10.55
N VAL A 45 6.22 -0.53 -10.32
CA VAL A 45 6.68 0.65 -11.06
C VAL A 45 8.01 0.33 -11.72
N LYS A 46 8.18 0.78 -12.97
CA LYS A 46 9.48 0.67 -13.66
C LYS A 46 10.38 1.82 -13.27
N ASN A 47 11.68 1.56 -13.17
CA ASN A 47 12.65 2.58 -12.80
C ASN A 47 12.60 3.79 -13.75
N GLY A 48 12.45 4.99 -13.18
CA GLY A 48 12.35 6.24 -13.93
C GLY A 48 10.98 6.54 -14.54
N GLU A 49 9.99 5.65 -14.39
CA GLU A 49 8.63 5.88 -14.86
C GLU A 49 7.70 6.40 -13.76
N PHE A 50 6.65 7.12 -14.18
CA PHE A 50 5.57 7.61 -13.32
C PHE A 50 4.26 6.86 -13.63
N THR A 51 4.36 5.54 -13.81
CA THR A 51 3.21 4.67 -14.07
C THR A 51 3.19 3.54 -13.07
N ILE A 52 2.09 3.43 -12.32
CA ILE A 52 1.79 2.31 -11.45
C ILE A 52 1.08 1.25 -12.27
N TYR A 53 1.71 0.10 -12.43
CA TYR A 53 1.12 -1.06 -13.07
C TYR A 53 0.45 -1.92 -12.00
N ILE A 54 -0.84 -2.21 -12.17
CA ILE A 54 -1.63 -3.03 -11.24
C ILE A 54 -1.96 -4.35 -11.95
N ASN A 55 -1.71 -5.48 -11.27
CA ASN A 55 -2.04 -6.77 -11.85
C ASN A 55 -3.56 -7.02 -11.85
N GLU A 56 -4.12 -7.24 -13.03
CA GLU A 56 -5.54 -7.51 -13.25
C GLU A 56 -6.04 -8.77 -12.55
N ILE A 57 -5.19 -9.78 -12.38
CA ILE A 57 -5.61 -11.09 -11.85
C ILE A 57 -5.99 -10.98 -10.36
N PRO A 58 -5.09 -10.61 -9.44
CA PRO A 58 -5.42 -10.40 -8.03
C PRO A 58 -6.42 -9.24 -7.83
N TYR A 59 -6.39 -8.21 -8.69
CA TYR A 59 -7.40 -7.15 -8.67
C TYR A 59 -8.82 -7.68 -8.91
N SER A 60 -8.99 -8.56 -9.90
CA SER A 60 -10.29 -9.15 -10.23
C SER A 60 -10.81 -10.01 -9.08
N GLN A 61 -9.93 -10.75 -8.41
CA GLN A 61 -10.27 -11.50 -7.20
C GLN A 61 -10.74 -10.57 -6.07
N ALA A 62 -10.02 -9.49 -5.80
CA ALA A 62 -10.43 -8.48 -4.82
C ALA A 62 -11.77 -7.84 -5.17
N ARG A 63 -12.03 -7.59 -6.47
CA ARG A 63 -13.31 -7.07 -6.96
C ARG A 63 -14.47 -8.03 -6.70
N LEU A 64 -14.30 -9.32 -6.95
CA LEU A 64 -15.31 -10.34 -6.67
C LEU A 64 -15.64 -10.41 -5.17
N LEU A 65 -14.66 -10.14 -4.31
CA LEU A 65 -14.84 -10.11 -2.86
C LEU A 65 -15.37 -8.77 -2.33
N GLY A 66 -15.64 -7.78 -3.19
CA GLY A 66 -16.05 -6.44 -2.77
C GLY A 66 -14.94 -5.66 -2.03
N LYS A 67 -13.68 -6.03 -2.26
CA LYS A 67 -12.48 -5.48 -1.60
C LYS A 67 -11.65 -4.55 -2.49
N THR A 68 -12.23 -4.05 -3.57
CA THR A 68 -11.55 -3.20 -4.57
C THR A 68 -10.84 -2.00 -3.96
N TYR A 69 -11.51 -1.24 -3.10
CA TYR A 69 -10.93 -0.04 -2.49
C TYR A 69 -9.73 -0.38 -1.60
N GLU A 70 -9.92 -1.32 -0.67
CA GLU A 70 -8.88 -1.78 0.25
C GLU A 70 -7.66 -2.35 -0.51
N TYR A 71 -7.90 -3.15 -1.56
CA TYR A 71 -6.86 -3.71 -2.42
C TYR A 71 -6.07 -2.62 -3.16
N LEU A 72 -6.76 -1.75 -3.90
CA LEU A 72 -6.12 -0.71 -4.70
C LEU A 72 -5.34 0.26 -3.82
N TYR A 73 -5.87 0.64 -2.66
CA TYR A 73 -5.15 1.53 -1.74
C TYR A 73 -3.81 0.93 -1.31
N VAL A 74 -3.76 -0.37 -0.96
CA VAL A 74 -2.51 -1.03 -0.54
C VAL A 74 -1.47 -1.00 -1.66
N ILE A 75 -1.85 -1.40 -2.87
CA ILE A 75 -0.92 -1.50 -4.00
C ILE A 75 -0.47 -0.11 -4.44
N VAL A 76 -1.40 0.84 -4.59
CA VAL A 76 -1.09 2.21 -5.00
C VAL A 76 -0.21 2.90 -3.97
N LEU A 77 -0.43 2.69 -2.66
CA LEU A 77 0.45 3.21 -1.63
C LEU A 77 1.88 2.65 -1.77
N HIS A 78 2.03 1.34 -1.88
CA HIS A 78 3.33 0.68 -2.00
C HIS A 78 4.13 1.24 -3.19
N GLU A 79 3.50 1.26 -4.37
CA GLU A 79 4.14 1.72 -5.60
C GLU A 79 4.38 3.24 -5.61
N TYR A 80 3.49 4.02 -4.99
CA TYR A 80 3.68 5.46 -4.86
C TYR A 80 4.89 5.80 -3.97
N LEU A 81 5.13 5.03 -2.90
CA LEU A 81 6.31 5.21 -2.05
C LEU A 81 7.61 5.03 -2.85
N HIS A 82 7.65 4.08 -3.79
CA HIS A 82 8.76 3.93 -4.73
C HIS A 82 8.89 5.13 -5.66
N ILE A 83 7.78 5.65 -6.22
CA ILE A 83 7.79 6.83 -7.11
C ILE A 83 8.38 8.07 -6.41
N ILE A 84 8.11 8.27 -5.12
CA ILE A 84 8.67 9.40 -4.36
C ILE A 84 10.09 9.15 -3.82
N GLY A 85 10.73 8.06 -4.23
CA GLY A 85 12.15 7.79 -4.00
C GLY A 85 12.47 6.93 -2.77
N ILE A 86 11.50 6.23 -2.19
CA ILE A 86 11.78 5.23 -1.14
C ILE A 86 12.10 3.90 -1.84
N ALA A 87 13.39 3.59 -1.93
CA ALA A 87 13.89 2.44 -2.69
C ALA A 87 13.96 1.14 -1.86
N ASP A 88 14.13 1.24 -0.54
CA ASP A 88 14.26 0.06 0.32
C ASP A 88 12.89 -0.62 0.51
N GLU A 89 12.76 -1.84 -0.02
CA GLU A 89 11.54 -2.65 0.06
C GLU A 89 11.03 -2.82 1.48
N ARG A 90 11.94 -3.01 2.44
CA ARG A 90 11.56 -3.21 3.85
C ARG A 90 11.00 -1.92 4.43
N GLU A 91 11.62 -0.78 4.15
CA GLU A 91 11.11 0.53 4.56
C GLU A 91 9.73 0.81 3.96
N VAL A 92 9.54 0.57 2.66
CA VAL A 92 8.23 0.73 2.00
C VAL A 92 7.16 -0.12 2.67
N ARG A 93 7.43 -1.41 2.91
CA ARG A 93 6.49 -2.32 3.57
C ARG A 93 6.15 -1.89 4.99
N ARG A 94 7.14 -1.42 5.75
CA ARG A 94 6.95 -0.91 7.12
C ARG A 94 6.06 0.34 7.14
N ILE A 95 6.30 1.27 6.23
CA ILE A 95 5.48 2.48 6.09
C ILE A 95 4.05 2.11 5.66
N SER A 96 3.92 1.25 4.65
CA SER A 96 2.64 0.77 4.14
C SER A 96 1.77 0.17 5.26
N ILE A 97 2.32 -0.76 6.05
CA ILE A 97 1.53 -1.40 7.12
C ILE A 97 1.16 -0.43 8.24
N GLU A 98 2.04 0.52 8.58
CA GLU A 98 1.74 1.53 9.60
C GLU A 98 0.61 2.47 9.14
N MET A 99 0.71 3.00 7.91
CA MET A 99 -0.31 3.89 7.33
C MET A 99 -1.65 3.17 7.17
N ILE A 100 -1.64 1.93 6.66
CA ILE A 100 -2.85 1.13 6.49
C ILE A 100 -3.49 0.80 7.84
N GLY A 101 -2.68 0.45 8.84
CA GLY A 101 -3.17 0.22 10.20
C GLY A 101 -3.83 1.45 10.83
N LYS A 102 -3.26 2.65 10.60
CA LYS A 102 -3.85 3.92 11.07
C LYS A 102 -5.15 4.27 10.32
N LYS A 103 -5.22 4.02 9.01
CA LYS A 103 -6.34 4.43 8.16
C LYS A 103 -7.53 3.48 8.23
N PHE A 104 -7.29 2.18 8.12
CA PHE A 104 -8.34 1.16 8.03
C PHE A 104 -8.59 0.43 9.33
N GLY A 105 -7.59 0.37 10.23
CA GLY A 105 -7.61 -0.51 11.39
C GLY A 105 -7.10 -1.91 11.07
N GLN A 106 -6.72 -2.65 12.11
CA GLN A 106 -5.99 -3.91 11.98
C GLN A 106 -6.84 -5.11 11.53
N ASP A 107 -8.16 -5.04 11.68
CA ASP A 107 -9.06 -6.15 11.38
C ASP A 107 -9.66 -6.05 9.96
N THR A 108 -8.95 -5.38 9.06
CA THR A 108 -9.40 -5.10 7.68
C THR A 108 -8.66 -5.93 6.63
N TYR A 109 -9.25 -6.04 5.44
CA TYR A 109 -8.61 -6.72 4.32
C TYR A 109 -7.34 -5.97 3.89
N ALA A 110 -7.37 -4.63 3.90
CA ALA A 110 -6.20 -3.80 3.62
C ALA A 110 -5.05 -4.15 4.57
N TYR A 111 -5.30 -4.19 5.88
CA TYR A 111 -4.27 -4.51 6.86
C TYR A 111 -3.75 -5.93 6.71
N SER A 112 -4.63 -6.92 6.52
CA SER A 112 -4.23 -8.31 6.27
C SER A 112 -3.35 -8.46 5.03
N LEU A 113 -3.66 -7.74 3.94
CA LEU A 113 -2.84 -7.73 2.73
C LEU A 113 -1.47 -7.08 3.00
N ALA A 114 -1.43 -5.91 3.63
CA ALA A 114 -0.19 -5.23 3.98
C ALA A 114 0.69 -6.05 4.92
N TYR A 115 0.08 -6.73 5.90
CA TYR A 115 0.77 -7.62 6.84
C TYR A 115 1.40 -8.83 6.15
N ARG A 116 0.73 -9.42 5.14
CA ARG A 116 1.30 -10.50 4.34
C ARG A 116 2.48 -10.05 3.47
N LEU A 117 2.49 -8.77 3.06
CA LEU A 117 3.59 -8.19 2.29
C LEU A 117 4.77 -7.75 3.17
N ALA A 118 4.54 -7.53 4.47
CA ALA A 118 5.56 -7.06 5.40
C ALA A 118 6.74 -8.02 5.56
N ASP A 119 7.90 -7.46 5.90
CA ASP A 119 9.06 -8.28 6.30
C ASP A 119 8.71 -9.08 7.58
N PRO A 120 9.04 -10.38 7.67
CA PRO A 120 8.73 -11.20 8.82
C PRO A 120 9.22 -10.63 10.16
N ARG A 121 10.34 -9.88 10.16
CA ARG A 121 10.89 -9.24 11.36
C ARG A 121 10.00 -8.11 11.84
N ASP A 122 9.46 -7.31 10.92
CA ASP A 122 8.59 -6.19 11.24
C ASP A 122 7.20 -6.70 11.65
N ALA A 123 6.71 -7.77 11.02
CA ALA A 123 5.51 -8.49 11.44
C ALA A 123 5.64 -9.04 12.87
N TYR A 124 6.80 -9.63 13.21
CA TYR A 124 7.10 -10.09 14.57
C TYR A 124 7.09 -8.94 15.58
N LEU A 125 7.73 -7.81 15.26
CA LEU A 125 7.73 -6.63 16.13
C LEU A 125 6.33 -6.05 16.34
N ILE A 126 5.52 -5.98 15.30
CA ILE A 126 4.12 -5.52 15.40
C ILE A 126 3.33 -6.45 16.33
N LYS A 127 3.49 -7.77 16.15
CA LYS A 127 2.84 -8.77 17.00
C LYS A 127 3.33 -8.69 18.44
N SER A 128 4.62 -8.49 18.68
CA SER A 128 5.18 -8.36 20.03
C SER A 128 4.69 -7.08 20.71
N GLN A 129 4.63 -5.96 20.00
CA GLN A 129 4.06 -4.71 20.52
C GLN A 129 2.57 -4.84 20.85
N LYS A 130 1.81 -5.63 20.09
CA LYS A 130 0.40 -5.91 20.37
C LYS A 130 0.22 -6.76 21.64
N LEU A 131 1.09 -7.73 21.86
CA LEU A 131 1.02 -8.66 23.00
C LEU A 131 1.59 -8.08 24.30
N TYR A 132 2.66 -7.29 24.20
CA TYR A 132 3.46 -6.86 25.35
C TYR A 132 3.52 -5.34 25.53
N GLY A 133 2.79 -4.58 24.70
CA GLY A 133 2.89 -3.14 24.63
C GLY A 133 4.12 -2.68 23.83
N LYS A 134 4.13 -1.40 23.42
CA LYS A 134 5.33 -0.81 22.82
C LYS A 134 6.43 -0.76 23.89
N PRO A 135 7.64 -1.29 23.62
CA PRO A 135 8.74 -1.08 24.55
C PRO A 135 8.95 0.43 24.70
N HIS A 136 8.92 0.91 25.95
CA HIS A 136 9.42 2.23 26.30
C HIS A 136 10.94 2.20 26.16
N THR A 137 11.45 2.42 24.95
CA THR A 137 12.88 2.69 24.76
C THR A 137 13.09 4.04 24.09
N TYR A 138 13.91 4.80 24.79
CA TYR A 138 14.27 6.21 24.73
C TYR A 138 14.85 6.66 23.38
N ILE A 139 14.78 7.99 23.20
CA ILE A 139 15.47 8.88 22.23
C ILE A 139 16.80 8.31 21.74
#